data_AF-A0A2W6NNR3-F1
#
_entry.id   AF-A0A2W6NNR3-F1
#
_cell.length_a   1.000
_cell.length_b   1.000
_cell.length_c   1.000
_cell.angle_alpha   90.00
_cell.angle_beta   90.00
_cell.angle_gamma   90.00
#
_symmetry.space_group_name_H-M   'P 1'
#
loop_
_entity.id
_entity.type
_entity.pdbx_description
1 polymer ?
#
loop_
_entity_poly.entity_id
_entity_poly.type
_entity_poly.pdbx_seq_one_letter_code
_entity_poly.pdbx_strand_id
1 'polypeptide(L)'
;MKINVLVLPHIENALAVKLTQLQKDYLLLDGNITWVGGRGSGRTFVHCIRLALSKGEPLNIEYPEKFSDYGDGSMRYARGFYRSMFMDIWTKLNDYGFKVRQIKMK
;
A
#
# COMPACT_ATOMS: atom_id res chain seq x y z
N MET A 1 -2.54 6.82 -9.66
CA MET A 1 -2.52 8.28 -9.59
C MET A 1 -1.27 8.75 -8.85
N LYS A 2 -0.89 10.02 -8.97
CA LYS A 2 0.18 10.60 -8.15
C LYS A 2 -0.41 11.05 -6.82
N ILE A 3 0.11 10.56 -5.70
CA ILE A 3 -0.32 10.99 -4.36
C ILE A 3 0.28 12.38 -4.09
N ASN A 4 -0.52 13.29 -3.54
CA ASN A 4 -0.10 14.64 -3.17
C ASN A 4 -0.78 15.06 -1.86
N VAL A 5 -0.45 16.26 -1.36
CA VAL A 5 -0.93 16.76 -0.06
C VAL A 5 -2.45 16.88 0.03
N LEU A 6 -3.15 17.09 -1.10
CA LEU A 6 -4.61 17.18 -1.15
C LEU A 6 -5.27 15.80 -1.03
N VAL A 7 -4.57 14.74 -1.45
CA VAL A 7 -5.08 13.36 -1.44
C VAL A 7 -4.89 12.70 -0.06
N LEU A 8 -3.88 13.10 0.72
CA LEU A 8 -3.56 12.49 2.00
C LEU A 8 -4.75 12.46 3.01
N PRO A 9 -5.53 13.54 3.21
CA PRO A 9 -6.67 13.50 4.11
C PRO A 9 -7.73 12.49 3.69
N HIS A 10 -7.95 12.31 2.38
CA HIS A 10 -8.89 11.32 1.87
C HIS A 10 -8.40 9.89 2.09
N ILE A 11 -7.09 9.64 1.97
CA ILE A 11 -6.49 8.35 2.32
C ILE A 11 -6.67 8.06 3.82
N GLU A 12 -6.36 9.03 4.68
CA GLU A 12 -6.55 8.92 6.13
C GLU A 12 -8.01 8.60 6.48
N ASN A 13 -8.96 9.30 5.85
CA ASN A 13 -10.39 9.08 6.05
C ASN A 13 -10.85 7.70 5.56
N ALA A 14 -10.44 7.30 4.35
CA ALA A 14 -10.79 6.00 3.77
C ALA A 14 -10.33 4.82 4.63
N LEU A 15 -9.15 4.95 5.23
CA LEU A 15 -8.53 3.91 6.04
C LEU A 15 -8.84 4.05 7.53
N ALA A 16 -9.54 5.11 7.94
CA ALA A 16 -9.81 5.47 9.33
C ALA A 16 -8.54 5.49 10.21
N VAL A 17 -7.45 6.07 9.69
CA VAL A 17 -6.16 6.19 10.38
C VAL A 17 -5.59 7.60 10.28
N LYS A 18 -4.66 7.94 11.17
CA LYS A 18 -3.79 9.11 11.04
C LYS A 18 -2.39 8.68 10.62
N LEU A 19 -1.92 9.18 9.48
CA LEU A 19 -0.58 8.86 8.98
C LEU A 19 0.46 9.67 9.75
N THR A 20 1.57 9.02 10.09
CA THR A 20 2.73 9.73 10.66
C THR A 20 3.42 10.57 9.59
N GLN A 21 4.26 11.53 10.00
CA GLN A 21 4.98 12.36 9.03
C GLN A 21 5.84 11.52 8.06
N LEU A 22 6.59 10.54 8.59
CA LEU A 22 7.40 9.63 7.76
C LEU A 22 6.56 8.85 6.73
N GLN A 23 5.36 8.43 7.12
CA GLN A 23 4.42 7.74 6.23
C GLN A 23 3.89 8.67 5.13
N LYS A 24 3.58 9.93 5.48
CA LYS A 24 3.17 10.96 4.52
C LYS A 24 4.29 11.24 3.53
N ASP A 25 5.51 11.45 4.02
CA ASP A 25 6.68 11.72 3.18
C ASP A 25 6.95 10.57 2.21
N TYR A 26 6.83 9.32 2.69
CA TYR A 26 6.94 8.14 1.84
C TYR A 26 5.94 8.15 0.68
N LEU A 27 4.67 8.50 0.95
CA LEU A 27 3.64 8.54 -0.08
C LEU A 27 3.83 9.71 -1.05
N LEU A 28 4.23 10.88 -0.56
CA LEU A 28 4.45 12.09 -1.37
C LEU A 28 5.68 11.96 -2.28
N LEU A 29 6.71 11.26 -1.84
CA LEU A 29 7.96 11.07 -2.57
C LEU A 29 8.00 9.74 -3.34
N ASP A 30 6.85 9.07 -3.47
CA ASP A 30 6.68 7.80 -4.19
C ASP A 30 7.65 6.69 -3.73
N GLY A 31 7.88 6.64 -2.42
CA GLY A 31 8.78 5.68 -1.79
C GLY A 31 10.27 6.03 -1.88
N ASN A 32 10.64 7.15 -2.51
CA ASN A 32 12.02 7.63 -2.65
C ASN A 32 12.48 8.37 -1.39
N ILE A 33 12.43 7.70 -0.24
CA ILE A 33 12.96 8.21 1.03
C ILE A 33 13.79 7.14 1.73
N THR A 34 14.74 7.59 2.53
CA THR A 34 15.42 6.73 3.50
C THR A 34 14.46 6.42 4.64
N TRP A 35 14.02 5.16 4.73
CA TRP A 35 13.15 4.72 5.82
C TRP A 35 13.99 4.47 7.08
N VAL A 36 13.87 5.33 8.08
CA VAL A 36 14.62 5.28 9.35
C VAL A 36 13.91 4.47 10.46
N GLY A 37 13.02 3.54 10.10
CA GLY A 37 12.24 2.71 11.06
C GLY A 37 12.46 1.20 10.95
N GLY A 38 12.17 0.47 12.04
CA GLY A 38 12.25 -1.00 12.10
C GLY A 38 10.92 -1.72 11.83
N ARG A 39 10.81 -2.99 12.23
CA ARG A 39 9.54 -3.75 12.19
C ARG A 39 8.47 -3.02 12.99
N GLY A 40 7.23 -3.04 12.51
CA GLY A 40 6.11 -2.34 13.15
C GLY A 40 6.03 -0.84 12.87
N SER A 41 6.96 -0.26 12.10
CA SER A 41 6.94 1.17 11.72
C SER A 41 5.84 1.56 10.72
N GLY A 42 5.14 0.58 10.14
CA GLY A 42 4.10 0.81 9.13
C GLY A 42 4.62 1.01 7.70
N ARG A 43 5.87 0.63 7.40
CA ARG A 43 6.42 0.67 6.03
C ARG A 43 5.56 -0.13 5.04
N THR A 44 5.22 -1.36 5.41
CA THR A 44 4.37 -2.24 4.58
C THR A 44 3.00 -1.63 4.33
N PHE A 45 2.43 -0.99 5.34
CA PHE A 45 1.14 -0.31 5.25
C PHE A 45 1.17 0.78 4.18
N VAL A 46 2.15 1.69 4.21
CA VAL A 46 2.27 2.74 3.19
C VAL A 46 2.68 2.21 1.81
N HIS A 47 3.49 1.14 1.75
CA HIS A 47 3.78 0.48 0.47
C HIS A 47 2.50 -0.08 -0.18
N CYS A 48 1.62 -0.69 0.60
CA CYS A 48 0.33 -1.20 0.10
C CYS A 48 -0.56 -0.07 -0.41
N ILE A 49 -0.66 1.06 0.30
CA ILE A 49 -1.42 2.24 -0.15
C ILE A 49 -0.85 2.75 -1.48
N ARG A 50 0.47 2.96 -1.54
CA ARG A 50 1.15 3.44 -2.73
C ARG A 50 0.92 2.51 -3.92
N LEU A 51 1.03 1.19 -3.70
CA LEU A 51 0.81 0.18 -4.73
C LEU A 51 -0.65 0.18 -5.20
N ALA A 52 -1.62 0.20 -4.28
CA ALA A 52 -3.05 0.21 -4.61
C ALA A 52 -3.44 1.46 -5.41
N LEU A 53 -2.85 2.62 -5.11
CA LEU A 53 -3.09 3.85 -5.85
C LEU A 53 -2.15 4.05 -7.05
N SER A 54 -1.20 3.16 -7.31
CA SER A 54 -0.26 3.29 -8.42
C SER A 54 -0.93 3.07 -9.78
N LYS A 55 -0.29 3.56 -10.85
CA LYS A 55 -0.64 3.14 -12.22
C LYS A 55 0.15 1.88 -12.58
N GLY A 56 -0.39 1.07 -13.49
CA GLY A 56 0.31 -0.06 -14.09
C GLY A 56 -0.59 -1.27 -14.34
N GLU A 57 0.02 -2.36 -14.79
CA GLU A 57 -0.66 -3.62 -15.12
C GLU A 57 -1.47 -4.19 -13.94
N PRO A 58 -2.58 -4.90 -14.18
CA PRO A 58 -3.35 -5.55 -13.12
C PRO A 58 -2.48 -6.48 -12.26
N LEU A 59 -2.63 -6.36 -10.94
CA LEU A 59 -1.90 -7.18 -9.97
C LEU A 59 -2.54 -8.57 -9.88
N ASN A 60 -1.74 -9.62 -10.02
CA ASN A 60 -2.21 -10.98 -9.75
C ASN A 60 -2.07 -11.28 -8.26
N ILE A 61 -3.19 -11.24 -7.54
CA ILE A 61 -3.20 -11.41 -6.09
C ILE A 61 -2.88 -12.84 -5.62
N GLU A 62 -2.84 -13.82 -6.54
CA GLU A 62 -2.37 -15.17 -6.26
C GLU A 62 -0.85 -15.26 -6.06
N TYR A 63 -0.11 -14.30 -6.62
CA TYR A 63 1.36 -14.22 -6.55
C TYR A 63 1.83 -12.91 -5.93
N PRO A 64 1.44 -12.60 -4.68
CA PRO A 64 1.82 -11.37 -4.00
C PRO A 64 3.33 -11.24 -3.80
N GLU A 65 4.08 -12.36 -3.80
CA GLU A 65 5.54 -12.35 -3.73
C GLU A 65 6.19 -11.53 -4.86
N LYS A 66 5.51 -11.34 -6.01
CA LYS A 66 6.04 -10.57 -7.15
C LYS A 66 6.01 -9.06 -6.95
N PHE A 67 5.25 -8.56 -5.97
CA PHE A 67 5.09 -7.12 -5.71
C PHE A 67 5.09 -6.76 -4.22
N SER A 68 5.30 -7.75 -3.35
CA SER A 68 5.48 -7.51 -1.93
C SER A 68 6.70 -6.66 -1.65
N ASP A 69 6.71 -6.00 -0.50
CA ASP A 69 7.86 -5.23 -0.02
C ASP A 69 8.98 -6.12 0.56
N TYR A 70 8.91 -7.44 0.33
CA TYR A 70 9.88 -8.46 0.76
C TYR A 70 10.16 -8.46 2.27
N GLY A 71 9.18 -8.06 3.10
CA GLY A 71 9.29 -7.92 4.56
C GLY A 71 10.32 -8.82 5.26
N ASP A 72 10.16 -10.15 5.18
CA ASP A 72 11.14 -11.14 5.67
C ASP A 72 11.74 -12.03 4.56
N GLY A 73 11.49 -11.68 3.29
CA GLY A 73 11.91 -12.43 2.12
C GLY A 73 11.13 -13.72 1.82
N SER A 74 10.16 -14.10 2.65
CA SER A 74 9.48 -15.39 2.53
C SER A 74 8.18 -15.33 1.70
N MET A 75 7.93 -16.39 0.94
CA MET A 75 6.62 -16.59 0.29
C MET A 75 5.47 -16.65 1.30
N ARG A 76 5.74 -17.13 2.53
CA ARG A 76 4.74 -17.24 3.60
C ARG A 76 4.25 -15.86 4.05
N TYR A 77 5.17 -14.93 4.26
CA TYR A 77 4.84 -13.53 4.57
C TYR A 77 4.02 -12.91 3.43
N ALA A 78 4.48 -13.06 2.19
CA ALA A 78 3.83 -12.48 1.02
C ALA A 78 2.39 -13.00 0.84
N ARG A 79 2.20 -14.32 0.92
CA ARG A 79 0.91 -14.97 0.66
C ARG A 79 -0.07 -14.91 1.83
N GLY A 80 0.42 -14.73 3.05
CA GLY A 80 -0.40 -14.56 4.25
C GLY A 80 -0.61 -13.09 4.58
N PHE A 81 0.25 -12.56 5.45
CA PHE A 81 0.12 -11.23 6.03
C PHE A 81 0.04 -10.12 4.97
N TYR A 82 0.98 -10.08 4.03
CA TYR A 82 1.05 -9.00 3.05
C TYR A 82 -0.17 -8.98 2.14
N ARG A 83 -0.59 -10.13 1.60
CA ARG A 83 -1.80 -10.26 0.78
C ARG A 83 -3.05 -9.77 1.53
N SER A 84 -3.22 -10.19 2.78
CA SER A 84 -4.37 -9.78 3.60
C SER A 84 -4.38 -8.27 3.83
N MET A 85 -3.24 -7.68 4.21
CA MET A 85 -3.13 -6.24 4.42
C MET A 85 -3.37 -5.45 3.13
N PHE A 86 -2.79 -5.89 2.01
CA PHE A 86 -2.99 -5.24 0.73
C PHE A 86 -4.46 -5.26 0.33
N MET A 87 -5.15 -6.39 0.46
CA MET A 87 -6.57 -6.51 0.09
C MET A 87 -7.49 -5.68 0.96
N ASP A 88 -7.24 -5.60 2.27
CA ASP A 88 -7.99 -4.72 3.19
C ASP A 88 -7.86 -3.25 2.78
N ILE A 89 -6.63 -2.78 2.59
CA ILE A 89 -6.34 -1.40 2.14
C ILE A 89 -6.96 -1.13 0.77
N TRP A 90 -6.77 -2.04 -0.18
CA TRP A 90 -7.29 -1.91 -1.53
C TRP A 90 -8.81 -1.76 -1.53
N THR A 91 -9.51 -2.61 -0.77
CA THR A 91 -10.97 -2.60 -0.67
C THR A 91 -11.46 -1.30 -0.06
N LYS A 92 -10.90 -0.89 1.08
CA LYS A 92 -11.27 0.38 1.75
C LYS A 92 -11.06 1.61 0.87
N LEU A 93 -9.95 1.66 0.12
CA LEU A 93 -9.69 2.75 -0.82
C LEU A 93 -10.69 2.72 -1.98
N ASN A 94 -10.98 1.53 -2.54
CA ASN A 94 -11.94 1.37 -3.62
C ASN A 94 -13.35 1.79 -3.19
N ASP A 95 -13.80 1.35 -2.03
CA ASP A 95 -15.14 1.63 -1.49
C ASP A 95 -15.31 3.12 -1.14
N TYR A 96 -14.23 3.79 -0.73
CA TYR A 96 -14.21 5.24 -0.56
C TYR A 96 -14.31 6.00 -1.90
N GLY A 97 -14.14 5.32 -3.04
CA GLY A 97 -14.25 5.90 -4.38
C GLY A 97 -12.92 6.23 -5.04
N PHE A 98 -11.79 5.77 -4.51
CA PHE A 98 -10.51 5.91 -5.21
C PHE A 98 -10.46 5.01 -6.45
N LYS A 99 -9.89 5.54 -7.53
CA LYS A 99 -9.47 4.72 -8.67
C LYS A 99 -8.22 3.94 -8.31
N VAL A 100 -8.43 2.75 -7.74
CA VAL A 100 -7.37 1.80 -7.39
C VAL A 100 -6.88 1.00 -8.62
N ARG A 101 -5.67 0.46 -8.50
CA ARG A 101 -5.07 -0.43 -9.50
C ARG A 101 -5.87 -1.71 -9.59
N GLN A 102 -6.14 -2.19 -10.80
CA GLN A 102 -6.92 -3.40 -11.00
C GLN A 102 -6.22 -4.62 -10.39
N ILE A 103 -7.02 -5.52 -9.84
CA ILE A 103 -6.60 -6.84 -9.39
C ILE A 103 -7.21 -7.89 -10.31
N LYS A 104 -6.49 -9.00 -10.52
CA LYS A 104 -7.02 -10.18 -11.17
C LYS A 104 -6.91 -11.38 -10.23
N MET A 105 -7.97 -12.16 -10.20
CA MET A 105 -8.04 -13.50 -9.64
C MET A 105 -8.20 -14.42 -10.84
N LYS A 106 -7.52 -15.56 -10.86
CA LYS A 106 -7.68 -16.51 -11.96
C LYS A 106 -8.97 -17.32 -11.76
#